data_AF-A0A1F7YMB0-F1
#
_entry.id   AF-A0A1F7YMB0-F1
#
_cell.length_a   1.000
_cell.length_b   1.000
_cell.length_c   1.000
_cell.angle_alpha   90.00
_cell.angle_beta   90.00
_cell.angle_gamma   90.00
#
_symmetry.space_group_name_H-M   'P 1'
#
loop_
_entity.id
_entity.type
_entity.pdbx_description
1 polymer ?
#
loop_
_entity_poly.entity_id
_entity_poly.type
_entity_poly.pdbx_seq_one_letter_code
_entity_poly.pdbx_strand_id
1 'polypeptide(L)'
;MKRKLRARRNFIKKKYYPFLITALFFILLFAISLSIPREVVESSIKKAGVFAPIVYIFLTLLTFVIAPLSGAPLTYAGFYAFGHKVVFLSLIAAYIGSIVNFWIARKWGRDFVKKLVGKESVDKIDNIAKDYGIVSLAFLRVFQGSIHDFVSFAAGLTNMNFGSYFIVTIIASIPGTLLWYYISLTAKTPLGFVTIMWVFAGVCSFIFVVGKKLLGK
;
A
#
# COMPACT_ATOMS: atom_id res chain seq x y z
N MET A 1 16.30 -42.98 0.63
CA MET A 1 17.02 -41.70 0.40
C MET A 1 16.32 -40.73 -0.56
N LYS A 2 15.88 -41.14 -1.76
CA LYS A 2 15.23 -40.25 -2.78
C LYS A 2 13.92 -39.56 -2.33
N ARG A 3 13.14 -40.16 -1.41
CA ARG A 3 11.85 -39.61 -0.90
C ARG A 3 12.04 -38.40 0.05
N LYS A 4 13.08 -38.43 0.92
CA LYS A 4 13.47 -37.28 1.77
C LYS A 4 14.01 -36.10 0.95
N LEU A 5 14.77 -36.37 -0.13
CA LEU A 5 15.27 -35.33 -1.04
C LEU A 5 14.15 -34.66 -1.85
N ARG A 6 13.13 -35.41 -2.32
CA ARG A 6 11.93 -34.82 -2.94
C ARG A 6 11.11 -33.96 -1.98
N ALA A 7 10.91 -34.43 -0.74
CA ALA A 7 10.19 -33.67 0.29
C ALA A 7 10.92 -32.37 0.66
N ARG A 8 12.25 -32.40 0.84
CA ARG A 8 13.08 -31.23 1.11
C ARG A 8 13.10 -30.24 -0.06
N ARG A 9 13.14 -30.74 -1.30
CA ARG A 9 13.07 -29.92 -2.54
C ARG A 9 11.70 -29.25 -2.71
N ASN A 10 10.61 -29.95 -2.41
CA ASN A 10 9.26 -29.38 -2.44
C ASN A 10 9.03 -28.40 -1.29
N PHE A 11 9.61 -28.61 -0.12
CA PHE A 11 9.58 -27.67 1.01
C PHE A 11 10.35 -26.39 0.72
N ILE A 12 11.54 -26.51 0.11
CA ILE A 12 12.35 -25.37 -0.38
C ILE A 12 11.56 -24.63 -1.46
N LYS A 13 11.06 -25.31 -2.51
CA LYS A 13 10.24 -24.67 -3.55
C LYS A 13 9.03 -23.94 -2.96
N LYS A 14 8.24 -24.57 -2.08
CA LYS A 14 7.05 -23.96 -1.45
C LYS A 14 7.39 -22.73 -0.58
N LYS A 15 8.62 -22.68 -0.04
CA LYS A 15 9.14 -21.55 0.75
C LYS A 15 9.64 -20.37 -0.09
N TYR A 16 10.24 -20.62 -1.25
CA TYR A 16 10.84 -19.56 -2.09
C TYR A 16 9.97 -19.11 -3.28
N TYR A 17 9.01 -19.93 -3.74
CA TYR A 17 8.04 -19.55 -4.77
C TYR A 17 7.29 -18.24 -4.49
N PRO A 18 6.77 -17.96 -3.27
CA PRO A 18 6.10 -16.68 -3.02
C PRO A 18 7.04 -15.48 -3.18
N PHE A 19 8.33 -15.61 -2.82
CA PHE A 19 9.33 -14.56 -3.01
C PHE A 19 9.70 -14.36 -4.49
N LEU A 20 9.78 -15.43 -5.28
CA LEU A 20 10.01 -15.35 -6.72
C LEU A 20 8.81 -14.73 -7.45
N ILE A 21 7.58 -15.10 -7.06
CA ILE A 21 6.35 -14.54 -7.63
C ILE A 21 6.21 -13.06 -7.28
N THR A 22 6.45 -12.67 -6.02
CA THR A 22 6.43 -11.24 -5.67
C THR A 22 7.51 -10.47 -6.39
N ALA A 23 8.75 -10.99 -6.47
CA ALA A 23 9.82 -10.36 -7.24
C ALA A 23 9.46 -10.23 -8.73
N LEU A 24 8.87 -11.25 -9.35
CA LEU A 24 8.44 -11.20 -10.75
C LEU A 24 7.28 -10.21 -10.98
N PHE A 25 6.29 -10.19 -10.09
CA PHE A 25 5.20 -9.20 -10.10
C PHE A 25 5.74 -7.78 -10.00
N PHE A 26 6.72 -7.60 -9.11
CA PHE A 26 7.41 -6.34 -8.89
C PHE A 26 8.23 -5.90 -10.12
N ILE A 27 8.96 -6.82 -10.75
CA ILE A 27 9.68 -6.56 -12.02
C ILE A 27 8.69 -6.22 -13.14
N LEU A 28 7.56 -6.91 -13.23
CA LEU A 28 6.54 -6.66 -14.25
C LEU A 28 5.93 -5.26 -14.10
N LEU A 29 5.60 -4.84 -12.88
CA LEU A 29 5.09 -3.50 -12.59
C LEU A 29 6.11 -2.40 -12.87
N PHE A 30 7.40 -2.68 -12.60
CA PHE A 30 8.49 -1.80 -12.98
C PHE A 30 8.60 -1.67 -14.50
N ALA A 31 8.49 -2.79 -15.23
CA ALA A 31 8.47 -2.81 -16.69
C ALA A 31 7.24 -2.08 -17.27
N ILE A 32 6.06 -2.25 -16.67
CA ILE A 32 4.85 -1.50 -17.04
C ILE A 32 5.07 0.00 -16.84
N SER A 33 5.67 0.40 -15.71
CA SER A 33 5.97 1.81 -15.42
C SER A 33 6.95 2.41 -16.45
N LEU A 34 7.90 1.61 -16.94
CA LEU A 34 8.81 2.00 -18.03
C LEU A 34 8.13 2.03 -19.41
N SER A 35 7.04 1.28 -19.57
CA SER A 35 6.30 1.16 -20.84
C SER A 35 5.28 2.29 -21.04
N ILE A 36 5.07 3.16 -20.04
CA ILE A 36 4.17 4.31 -20.17
C ILE A 36 4.89 5.39 -20.98
N PRO A 37 4.47 5.66 -22.24
CA PRO A 37 5.13 6.68 -23.05
C PRO A 37 4.91 8.06 -22.44
N ARG A 38 5.95 8.89 -22.48
CA ARG A 38 5.94 10.23 -21.92
C ARG A 38 4.81 11.08 -22.53
N GLU A 39 4.55 10.89 -23.82
CA GLU A 39 3.51 11.61 -24.57
C GLU A 39 2.10 11.29 -24.05
N VAL A 40 1.86 10.06 -23.59
CA VAL A 40 0.56 9.65 -23.05
C VAL A 40 0.30 10.34 -21.72
N VAL A 41 1.32 10.43 -20.85
CA VAL A 41 1.21 11.13 -19.57
C VAL A 41 1.01 12.63 -19.80
N GLU A 42 1.84 13.24 -20.65
CA GLU A 42 1.73 14.68 -20.98
C GLU A 42 0.39 15.05 -21.61
N SER A 43 -0.09 14.26 -22.58
CA SER A 43 -1.39 14.51 -23.21
C SER A 43 -2.54 14.32 -22.23
N SER A 44 -2.46 13.36 -21.32
CA SER A 44 -3.46 13.15 -20.26
C SER A 44 -3.49 14.31 -19.27
N ILE A 45 -2.33 14.80 -18.83
CA ILE A 45 -2.22 15.98 -17.96
C ILE A 45 -2.76 17.22 -18.68
N LYS A 46 -2.38 17.44 -19.94
CA LYS A 46 -2.85 18.58 -20.74
C LYS A 46 -4.37 18.55 -20.92
N LYS A 47 -4.95 17.37 -21.19
CA LYS A 47 -6.41 17.19 -21.30
C LYS A 47 -7.14 17.45 -19.98
N ALA A 48 -6.55 17.04 -18.85
CA ALA A 48 -7.14 17.24 -17.54
C ALA A 48 -6.98 18.68 -17.02
N GLY A 49 -5.95 19.41 -17.45
CA GLY A 49 -5.73 20.81 -17.12
C GLY A 49 -5.71 21.06 -15.61
N VAL A 50 -6.49 22.03 -15.14
CA VAL A 50 -6.61 22.38 -13.71
C VAL A 50 -7.17 21.22 -12.86
N PHE A 51 -7.91 20.28 -13.47
CA PHE A 51 -8.48 19.12 -12.78
C PHE A 51 -7.51 17.93 -12.67
N ALA A 52 -6.30 18.01 -13.24
CA ALA A 52 -5.32 16.92 -13.20
C ALA A 52 -5.05 16.38 -11.79
N PRO A 53 -4.89 17.21 -10.72
CA PRO A 53 -4.71 16.70 -9.36
C PRO A 53 -5.92 15.91 -8.83
N ILE A 54 -7.14 16.35 -9.17
CA ILE A 54 -8.38 15.68 -8.74
C ILE A 54 -8.51 14.32 -9.42
N VAL A 55 -8.23 14.26 -10.73
CA VAL A 55 -8.21 13.00 -11.48
C VAL A 55 -7.16 12.05 -10.90
N TYR A 56 -5.97 12.55 -10.59
CA TYR A 56 -4.93 11.74 -9.95
C TYR A 56 -5.36 11.17 -8.60
N ILE A 57 -5.94 12.00 -7.73
CA ILE A 57 -6.46 11.57 -6.42
C ILE A 57 -7.54 10.50 -6.61
N PHE A 58 -8.47 10.70 -7.55
CA PHE A 58 -9.53 9.75 -7.82
C PHE A 58 -9.00 8.40 -8.33
N LEU A 59 -8.09 8.42 -9.31
CA LEU A 59 -7.47 7.19 -9.82
C LEU A 59 -6.68 6.46 -8.72
N THR A 60 -5.96 7.20 -7.88
CA THR A 60 -5.18 6.64 -6.76
C THR A 60 -6.12 6.04 -5.71
N LEU A 61 -7.23 6.71 -5.40
CA LEU A 61 -8.26 6.20 -4.51
C LEU A 61 -8.83 4.85 -4.99
N LEU A 62 -9.07 4.69 -6.29
CA LEU A 62 -9.58 3.42 -6.84
C LEU A 62 -8.60 2.26 -6.58
N THR A 63 -7.28 2.53 -6.58
CA THR A 63 -6.27 1.51 -6.26
C THR A 63 -6.28 1.06 -4.80
N PHE A 64 -6.86 1.85 -3.90
CA PHE A 64 -7.00 1.49 -2.48
C PHE A 64 -8.30 0.74 -2.17
N VAL A 65 -9.31 0.85 -3.04
CA VAL A 65 -10.68 0.36 -2.78
C VAL A 65 -11.01 -0.90 -3.59
N ILE A 66 -10.75 -0.91 -4.90
CA ILE A 66 -11.31 -1.92 -5.81
C ILE A 66 -10.49 -3.21 -5.85
N ALA A 67 -9.18 -3.08 -5.71
CA ALA A 67 -8.23 -4.18 -5.53
C ALA A 67 -6.91 -3.53 -5.13
N PRO A 68 -6.04 -4.17 -4.33
CA PRO A 68 -4.66 -3.72 -4.09
C PRO A 68 -3.87 -3.82 -5.40
N LEU A 69 -4.22 -2.96 -6.34
CA LEU A 69 -3.53 -2.67 -7.57
C LEU A 69 -2.26 -1.93 -7.18
N SER A 70 -1.19 -2.19 -7.92
CA SER A 70 0.02 -1.41 -7.69
C SER A 70 -0.27 0.05 -8.01
N GLY A 71 -0.09 0.92 -7.02
CA GLY A 71 -0.07 2.36 -7.23
C GLY A 71 1.16 2.83 -7.99
N ALA A 72 2.16 1.98 -8.27
CA ALA A 72 3.44 2.41 -8.84
C ALA A 72 3.33 3.07 -10.22
N PRO A 73 2.54 2.55 -11.19
CA PRO A 73 2.33 3.23 -12.47
C PRO A 73 1.69 4.61 -12.31
N LEU A 74 0.71 4.74 -11.41
CA LEU A 74 0.07 6.03 -11.11
C LEU A 74 1.06 6.97 -10.45
N THR A 75 1.81 6.51 -9.45
CA THR A 75 2.84 7.30 -8.77
C THR A 75 3.93 7.77 -9.72
N TYR A 76 4.34 6.94 -10.70
CA TYR A 76 5.26 7.34 -11.76
C TYR A 76 4.68 8.51 -12.57
N ALA A 77 3.45 8.35 -13.09
CA ALA A 77 2.76 9.39 -13.86
C ALA A 77 2.48 10.66 -13.02
N GLY A 78 2.18 10.49 -11.73
CA GLY A 78 1.92 11.58 -10.80
C GLY A 78 3.18 12.36 -10.45
N PHE A 79 4.33 11.70 -10.25
CA PHE A 79 5.60 12.40 -10.08
C PHE A 79 5.98 13.15 -11.36
N TYR A 80 5.73 12.54 -12.51
CA TYR A 80 5.94 13.21 -13.79
C TYR A 80 5.08 14.49 -13.91
N ALA A 81 3.81 14.43 -13.47
CA ALA A 81 2.86 15.54 -13.55
C ALA A 81 3.09 16.65 -12.52
N PHE A 82 3.38 16.27 -11.27
CA PHE A 82 3.30 17.16 -10.11
C PHE A 82 4.63 17.25 -9.34
N GLY A 83 5.66 16.52 -9.78
CA GLY A 83 6.92 16.35 -9.04
C GLY A 83 6.68 15.76 -7.66
N HIS A 84 7.43 16.24 -6.69
CA HIS A 84 7.37 15.79 -5.29
C HIS A 84 6.01 16.08 -4.61
N LYS A 85 5.18 16.98 -5.17
CA LYS A 85 3.83 17.23 -4.65
C LYS A 85 2.91 16.01 -4.77
N VAL A 86 3.26 15.04 -5.62
CA VAL A 86 2.57 13.76 -5.74
C VAL A 86 2.42 13.07 -4.37
N VAL A 87 3.40 13.23 -3.46
CA VAL A 87 3.34 12.64 -2.11
C VAL A 87 2.12 13.14 -1.33
N PHE A 88 1.83 14.44 -1.39
CA PHE A 88 0.69 15.03 -0.69
C PHE A 88 -0.64 14.71 -1.38
N LEU A 89 -0.65 14.64 -2.71
CA LEU A 89 -1.84 14.20 -3.45
C LEU A 89 -2.18 12.73 -3.12
N SER A 90 -1.18 11.86 -3.06
CA SER A 90 -1.34 10.47 -2.62
C SER A 90 -1.79 10.37 -1.17
N LEU A 91 -1.31 11.25 -0.29
CA LEU A 91 -1.77 11.30 1.10
C LEU A 91 -3.27 11.64 1.18
N ILE A 92 -3.73 12.63 0.41
CA ILE A 92 -5.17 12.97 0.35
C ILE A 92 -5.98 11.79 -0.15
N ALA A 93 -5.53 11.13 -1.23
CA ALA A 93 -6.17 9.93 -1.75
C ALA A 93 -6.22 8.80 -0.70
N ALA A 94 -5.14 8.62 0.07
CA ALA A 94 -5.06 7.64 1.13
C ALA A 94 -6.03 7.94 2.28
N TYR A 95 -6.17 9.21 2.69
CA TYR A 95 -7.16 9.61 3.69
C TYR A 95 -8.58 9.33 3.22
N ILE A 96 -8.93 9.72 1.99
CA ILE A 96 -10.26 9.42 1.43
C ILE A 96 -10.47 7.90 1.36
N GLY A 97 -9.48 7.14 0.90
CA GLY A 97 -9.53 5.67 0.85
C GLY A 97 -9.72 5.05 2.22
N SER A 98 -9.06 5.59 3.24
CA SER A 98 -9.18 5.11 4.62
C SER A 98 -10.58 5.34 5.19
N ILE A 99 -11.24 6.44 4.84
CA ILE A 99 -12.62 6.72 5.23
C ILE A 99 -13.56 5.77 4.51
N VAL A 100 -13.39 5.62 3.19
CA VAL A 100 -14.21 4.74 2.35
C VAL A 100 -14.10 3.30 2.84
N ASN A 101 -12.89 2.77 3.03
CA ASN A 101 -12.67 1.40 3.48
C ASN A 101 -13.23 1.15 4.89
N PHE A 102 -13.10 2.11 5.81
CA PHE A 102 -13.71 2.04 7.13
C PHE A 102 -15.23 1.90 7.05
N TRP A 103 -15.89 2.75 6.26
CA TRP A 103 -17.35 2.74 6.12
C TRP A 103 -17.85 1.54 5.31
N ILE A 104 -17.08 1.07 4.33
CA ILE A 104 -17.38 -0.18 3.62
C ILE A 104 -17.45 -1.33 4.63
N ALA A 105 -16.43 -1.47 5.48
CA ALA A 105 -16.42 -2.49 6.52
C ALA A 105 -17.54 -2.31 7.54
N ARG A 106 -17.78 -1.09 8.03
CA ARG A 106 -18.79 -0.81 9.06
C ARG A 106 -20.22 -1.05 8.59
N LYS A 107 -20.54 -0.69 7.35
CA LYS A 107 -21.92 -0.73 6.82
C LYS A 107 -22.29 -2.07 6.20
N TRP A 108 -21.37 -2.71 5.47
CA TRP A 108 -21.65 -3.98 4.78
C TRP A 108 -21.06 -5.21 5.48
N GLY A 109 -20.26 -5.01 6.52
CA GLY A 109 -19.76 -6.07 7.37
C GLY A 109 -18.71 -6.97 6.70
N ARG A 110 -18.35 -8.03 7.42
CA ARG A 110 -17.22 -8.90 7.09
C ARG A 110 -17.39 -9.67 5.78
N ASP A 111 -18.59 -10.15 5.49
CA ASP A 111 -18.83 -10.96 4.29
C ASP A 111 -18.66 -10.17 3.00
N PHE A 112 -19.00 -8.88 3.01
CA PHE A 112 -18.76 -8.01 1.86
C PHE A 112 -17.27 -7.71 1.69
N VAL A 113 -16.57 -7.35 2.77
CA VAL A 113 -15.12 -7.14 2.76
C VAL A 113 -14.40 -8.38 2.23
N LYS A 114 -14.82 -9.58 2.64
CA LYS A 114 -14.27 -10.86 2.15
C LYS A 114 -14.40 -11.05 0.64
N LYS A 115 -15.50 -10.60 0.04
CA LYS A 115 -15.68 -10.62 -1.43
C LYS A 115 -14.78 -9.61 -2.13
N LEU A 116 -14.50 -8.48 -1.49
CA LEU A 116 -13.70 -7.39 -2.05
C LEU A 116 -12.19 -7.70 -2.01
N VAL A 117 -11.67 -8.17 -0.87
CA VAL A 117 -10.23 -8.37 -0.67
C VAL A 117 -9.77 -9.82 -0.76
N GLY A 118 -10.69 -10.78 -0.80
CA GLY A 118 -10.42 -12.21 -0.80
C GLY A 118 -10.17 -12.82 0.58
N LYS A 119 -10.27 -14.15 0.68
CA LYS A 119 -10.23 -14.88 1.96
C LYS A 119 -8.90 -14.72 2.73
N GLU A 120 -7.77 -14.81 2.05
CA GLU A 120 -6.44 -14.67 2.69
C GLU A 120 -6.20 -13.28 3.27
N SER A 121 -6.79 -12.26 2.66
CA SER A 121 -6.69 -10.87 3.12
C SER A 121 -7.55 -10.61 4.35
N VAL A 122 -8.69 -11.31 4.48
CA VAL A 122 -9.53 -11.20 5.68
C VAL A 122 -8.82 -11.76 6.91
N ASP A 123 -8.04 -12.83 6.79
CA ASP A 123 -7.27 -13.34 7.93
C ASP A 123 -6.25 -12.30 8.44
N LYS A 124 -5.70 -11.45 7.56
CA LYS A 124 -4.85 -10.32 7.96
C LYS A 124 -5.65 -9.25 8.69
N ILE A 125 -6.83 -8.91 8.18
CA ILE A 125 -7.77 -7.98 8.82
C ILE A 125 -8.15 -8.48 10.21
N ASP A 126 -8.50 -9.76 10.36
CA ASP A 126 -8.87 -10.37 11.63
C ASP A 126 -7.70 -10.34 12.63
N ASN A 127 -6.47 -10.62 12.17
CA ASN A 127 -5.29 -10.55 13.03
C ASN A 127 -4.97 -9.12 13.47
N ILE A 128 -5.17 -8.14 12.60
CA ILE A 128 -5.05 -6.72 12.97
C ILE A 128 -6.14 -6.37 14.00
N ALA A 129 -7.38 -6.82 13.78
CA ALA A 129 -8.53 -6.51 14.64
C ALA A 129 -8.45 -7.10 16.06
N LYS A 130 -7.69 -8.19 16.29
CA LYS A 130 -7.59 -8.87 17.60
C LYS A 130 -7.01 -7.98 18.71
N ASP A 131 -5.94 -7.25 18.41
CA ASP A 131 -5.25 -6.37 19.38
C ASP A 131 -5.52 -4.89 19.09
N TYR A 132 -6.70 -4.59 18.52
CA TYR A 132 -6.98 -3.28 17.95
C TYR A 132 -7.41 -2.25 19.00
N GLY A 133 -6.62 -1.19 19.08
CA GLY A 133 -6.85 -0.01 19.93
C GLY A 133 -6.16 1.23 19.37
N ILE A 134 -6.40 2.39 19.98
CA ILE A 134 -5.88 3.69 19.51
C ILE A 134 -4.35 3.68 19.35
N VAL A 135 -3.64 3.12 20.31
CA VAL A 135 -2.16 3.02 20.29
C VAL A 135 -1.71 2.12 19.14
N SER A 136 -2.30 0.94 18.99
CA SER A 136 -1.97 0.03 17.88
C SER A 136 -2.25 0.66 16.51
N LEU A 137 -3.34 1.41 16.37
CA LEU A 137 -3.69 2.13 15.15
C LEU A 137 -2.64 3.20 14.85
N ALA A 138 -2.22 3.98 15.84
CA ALA A 138 -1.19 5.00 15.66
C ALA A 138 0.13 4.37 15.18
N PHE A 139 0.58 3.30 15.83
CA PHE A 139 1.78 2.56 15.38
C PHE A 139 1.63 2.01 13.96
N LEU A 140 0.49 1.38 13.66
CA LEU A 140 0.24 0.83 12.34
C LEU A 140 0.26 1.92 11.27
N ARG A 141 -0.26 3.12 11.55
CA ARG A 141 -0.34 4.27 10.62
C ARG A 141 0.99 4.96 10.38
N VAL A 142 1.88 5.03 11.38
CA VAL A 142 3.22 5.63 11.23
C VAL A 142 4.10 4.76 10.32
N PHE A 143 4.04 3.44 10.50
CA PHE A 143 4.91 2.49 9.81
C PHE A 143 4.24 1.84 8.59
N GLN A 144 3.10 2.36 8.16
CA GLN A 144 2.30 1.68 7.14
C GLN A 144 2.75 1.93 5.72
N GLY A 145 3.21 0.85 5.07
CA GLY A 145 3.22 0.73 3.61
C GLY A 145 1.96 0.03 3.10
N SER A 146 2.14 -1.14 2.47
CA SER A 146 1.12 -1.89 1.72
C SER A 146 -0.07 -2.44 2.52
N ILE A 147 -0.08 -2.33 3.86
CA ILE A 147 -1.19 -2.82 4.70
C ILE A 147 -2.25 -1.75 5.01
N HIS A 148 -2.06 -0.51 4.53
CA HIS A 148 -2.90 0.66 4.79
C HIS A 148 -4.42 0.37 4.70
N ASP A 149 -4.82 -0.31 3.63
CA ASP A 149 -6.23 -0.57 3.35
C ASP A 149 -6.81 -1.62 4.30
N PHE A 150 -6.02 -2.65 4.65
CA PHE A 150 -6.42 -3.69 5.60
C PHE A 150 -6.65 -3.13 7.01
N VAL A 151 -5.84 -2.14 7.43
CA VAL A 151 -6.05 -1.48 8.74
C VAL A 151 -7.34 -0.68 8.75
N SER A 152 -7.70 -0.05 7.64
CA SER A 152 -8.94 0.71 7.51
C SER A 152 -10.17 -0.21 7.54
N PHE A 153 -10.12 -1.35 6.83
CA PHE A 153 -11.16 -2.38 6.93
C PHE A 153 -11.24 -3.00 8.33
N ALA A 154 -10.10 -3.28 8.98
CA ALA A 154 -10.07 -3.83 10.33
C ALA A 154 -10.73 -2.89 11.34
N ALA A 155 -10.37 -1.60 11.32
CA ALA A 155 -11.02 -0.59 12.15
C ALA A 155 -12.54 -0.56 11.96
N GLY A 156 -13.00 -0.63 10.71
CA GLY A 156 -14.42 -0.63 10.38
C GLY A 156 -15.18 -1.84 10.91
N LEU A 157 -14.53 -3.01 11.05
CA LEU A 157 -15.13 -4.24 11.60
C LEU A 157 -15.09 -4.30 13.15
N THR A 158 -14.41 -3.38 13.82
CA THR A 158 -14.35 -3.30 15.30
C THR A 158 -15.39 -2.32 15.86
N ASN A 159 -15.49 -2.24 17.19
CA ASN A 159 -16.31 -1.24 17.89
C ASN A 159 -15.69 0.17 17.95
N MET A 160 -14.54 0.40 17.32
CA MET A 160 -13.88 1.72 17.31
C MET A 160 -14.80 2.78 16.71
N ASN A 161 -14.88 3.95 17.35
CA ASN A 161 -15.65 5.06 16.78
C ASN A 161 -14.89 5.67 15.58
N PHE A 162 -15.63 6.29 14.64
CA PHE A 162 -15.02 6.89 13.44
C PHE A 162 -14.13 8.10 13.77
N GLY A 163 -14.52 8.94 14.73
CA GLY A 163 -13.79 10.17 15.05
C GLY A 163 -12.37 9.91 15.56
N SER A 164 -12.22 9.04 16.57
CA SER A 164 -10.94 8.59 17.10
C SER A 164 -10.11 7.89 16.01
N TYR A 165 -10.72 7.02 15.20
CA TYR A 165 -10.04 6.39 14.07
C TYR A 165 -9.47 7.43 13.10
N PHE A 166 -10.28 8.41 12.71
CA PHE A 166 -9.93 9.40 11.69
C PHE A 166 -8.85 10.37 12.18
N ILE A 167 -9.00 10.89 13.40
CA ILE A 167 -8.02 11.79 14.03
C ILE A 167 -6.67 11.09 14.14
N VAL A 168 -6.65 9.87 14.67
CA VAL A 168 -5.41 9.10 14.81
C VAL A 168 -4.80 8.81 13.43
N THR A 169 -5.63 8.46 12.44
CA THR A 169 -5.16 8.22 11.07
C THR A 169 -4.45 9.44 10.49
N ILE A 170 -5.04 10.64 10.60
CA ILE A 170 -4.41 11.87 10.10
C ILE A 170 -3.10 12.14 10.85
N ILE A 171 -3.14 12.18 12.18
CA ILE A 171 -1.98 12.59 12.98
C ILE A 171 -0.82 11.60 12.83
N ALA A 172 -1.12 10.30 12.89
CA ALA A 172 -0.10 9.26 12.82
C ALA A 172 0.49 9.07 11.41
N SER A 173 -0.23 9.42 10.35
CA SER A 173 0.29 9.33 8.98
C SER A 173 1.20 10.51 8.59
N ILE A 174 1.13 11.65 9.29
CA ILE A 174 1.97 12.82 8.99
C ILE A 174 3.47 12.51 9.13
N PRO A 175 3.99 11.96 10.25
CA PRO A 175 5.43 11.70 10.39
C PRO A 175 5.98 10.77 9.31
N GLY A 176 5.27 9.68 9.02
CA GLY A 176 5.67 8.73 7.97
C GLY A 176 5.67 9.37 6.58
N THR A 177 4.67 10.22 6.29
CA THR A 177 4.59 10.94 5.01
C THR A 177 5.67 12.00 4.87
N LEU A 178 5.99 12.73 5.94
CA LEU A 178 7.05 13.74 5.91
C LEU A 178 8.43 13.09 5.74
N LEU A 179 8.68 11.98 6.43
CA LEU A 179 9.90 11.18 6.24
C LEU A 179 10.00 10.69 4.80
N TRP A 180 8.92 10.13 4.26
CA TRP A 180 8.87 9.68 2.88
C TRP A 180 9.11 10.85 1.90
N TYR A 181 8.45 11.98 2.10
CA TYR A 181 8.63 13.18 1.28
C TYR A 181 10.11 13.60 1.27
N TYR A 182 10.75 13.67 2.45
CA TYR A 182 12.15 14.06 2.57
C TYR A 182 13.10 13.09 1.85
N ILE A 183 12.91 11.78 2.02
CA ILE A 183 13.67 10.76 1.30
C ILE A 183 13.47 10.92 -0.21
N SER A 184 12.23 11.19 -0.62
CA SER A 184 11.86 11.30 -2.03
C SER A 184 12.46 12.54 -2.73
N LEU A 185 12.85 13.59 -1.99
CA LEU A 185 13.52 14.78 -2.54
C LEU A 185 14.85 14.46 -3.24
N THR A 186 15.44 13.31 -2.93
CA THR A 186 16.65 12.82 -3.61
C THR A 186 16.37 12.35 -5.05
N ALA A 187 15.10 12.07 -5.39
CA ALA A 187 14.69 11.62 -6.70
C ALA A 187 14.57 12.78 -7.70
N LYS A 188 15.41 12.79 -8.73
CA LYS A 188 15.32 13.77 -9.82
C LYS A 188 14.47 13.30 -11.00
N THR A 189 14.21 11.99 -11.09
CA THR A 189 13.47 11.37 -12.19
C THR A 189 12.28 10.57 -11.65
N PRO A 190 11.19 10.41 -12.43
CA PRO A 190 10.07 9.56 -12.04
C PRO A 190 10.50 8.12 -11.75
N LEU A 191 11.45 7.60 -12.53
CA LEU A 191 12.03 6.27 -12.31
C LEU A 191 12.81 6.17 -11.01
N GLY A 192 13.60 7.20 -10.68
CA GLY A 192 14.32 7.29 -9.42
C GLY A 192 13.36 7.32 -8.23
N PHE A 193 12.27 8.08 -8.35
CA PHE A 193 11.24 8.20 -7.30
C PHE A 193 10.58 6.85 -7.02
N VAL A 194 10.14 6.14 -8.07
CA VAL A 194 9.55 4.80 -7.92
C VAL A 194 10.58 3.81 -7.39
N THR A 195 11.82 3.82 -7.87
CA THR A 195 12.88 2.94 -7.36
C THR A 195 13.11 3.15 -5.86
N ILE A 196 13.22 4.41 -5.41
CA ILE A 196 13.40 4.74 -3.99
C ILE A 196 12.21 4.28 -3.16
N MET A 197 10.98 4.46 -3.67
CA MET A 197 9.75 4.01 -2.99
C MET A 197 9.78 2.50 -2.74
N TRP A 198 10.30 1.75 -3.71
CA TRP A 198 10.35 0.29 -3.64
C TRP A 198 11.48 -0.22 -2.77
N VAL A 199 12.65 0.42 -2.83
CA VAL A 199 13.75 0.14 -1.90
C VAL A 199 13.29 0.40 -0.47
N PHE A 200 12.64 1.53 -0.21
CA PHE A 200 12.10 1.88 1.09
C PHE A 200 11.08 0.84 1.58
N ALA A 201 10.08 0.51 0.75
CA ALA A 201 9.10 -0.52 1.07
C ALA A 201 9.74 -1.91 1.31
N GLY A 202 10.75 -2.27 0.52
CA GLY A 202 11.50 -3.51 0.65
C GLY A 202 12.29 -3.59 1.96
N VAL A 203 12.96 -2.49 2.35
CA VAL A 203 13.68 -2.38 3.63
C VAL A 203 12.71 -2.48 4.81
N CYS A 204 11.60 -1.75 4.80
CA CYS A 204 10.58 -1.84 5.85
C CYS A 204 10.03 -3.28 5.98
N SER A 205 9.73 -3.93 4.85
CA SER A 205 9.27 -5.33 4.86
C SER A 205 10.35 -6.29 5.37
N PHE A 206 11.61 -6.08 5.03
CA PHE A 206 12.72 -6.91 5.49
C PHE A 206 12.92 -6.78 6.99
N ILE A 207 12.94 -5.54 7.52
CA ILE A 207 13.02 -5.26 8.95
C ILE A 207 11.86 -5.93 9.69
N PHE A 208 10.64 -5.83 9.17
CA PHE A 208 9.47 -6.48 9.77
C PHE A 208 9.62 -8.01 9.86
N VAL A 209 10.08 -8.65 8.77
CA VAL A 209 10.29 -10.12 8.73
C VAL A 209 11.40 -10.56 9.68
N VAL A 210 12.52 -9.83 9.71
CA VAL A 210 13.65 -10.13 10.60
C VAL A 210 13.27 -9.89 12.06
N GLY A 211 12.60 -8.77 12.35
CA GLY A 211 12.10 -8.42 13.68
C GLY A 211 11.14 -9.48 14.23
N LYS A 212 10.19 -9.94 13.40
CA LYS A 212 9.31 -11.06 13.78
C LYS A 212 10.09 -12.34 14.10
N LYS A 213 11.14 -12.64 13.33
CA LYS A 213 11.97 -13.83 13.54
C LYS A 213 12.87 -13.74 14.78
N LEU A 214 13.33 -12.55 15.14
CA LEU A 214 14.16 -12.30 16.33
C LEU A 214 13.34 -12.23 17.63
N LEU A 215 12.11 -11.71 17.56
CA LEU A 215 11.22 -11.53 18.72
C LEU A 215 10.48 -12.81 19.14
N GLY A 216 10.65 -13.93 18.44
CA GLY A 216 10.36 -15.25 18.99
C GLY A 216 8.94 -15.45 19.56
N LYS A 217 7.94 -14.90 18.86
CA LYS A 217 6.61 -15.51 18.67
C LYS A 217 6.39 -15.74 17.18
#